data_AF-A0A1M4YB17-F1
#
_entry.id   AF-A0A1M4YB17-F1
#
_cell.length_a   1.000
_cell.length_b   1.000
_cell.length_c   1.000
_cell.angle_alpha   90.00
_cell.angle_beta   90.00
_cell.angle_gamma   90.00
#
_symmetry.space_group_name_H-M   'P 1'
#
loop_
_entity.id
_entity.type
_entity.pdbx_description
1 polymer ?
#
loop_
_entity_poly.entity_id
_entity_poly.type
_entity_poly.pdbx_seq_one_letter_code
_entity_poly.pdbx_strand_id
1 'polypeptide(L)' 'MEEKGTRPSDVAQPEYSEDGVDLTLIRWMLSLRAEERLNVLQQTVRSLAELRDGDLNP' A
#
# COMPACT_ATOMS: atom_id res chain seq x y z
N MET A 1 -31.93 -23.90 13.08
CA MET A 1 -31.13 -23.60 11.88
C MET A 1 -30.82 -22.12 11.95
N GLU A 2 -29.68 -21.74 12.55
CA GLU A 2 -29.23 -20.35 12.58
C GLU A 2 -28.61 -20.03 11.22
N GLU A 3 -29.32 -19.26 10.39
CA GLU A 3 -28.70 -18.56 9.27
C GLU A 3 -27.76 -17.50 9.85
N LYS A 4 -26.47 -17.84 9.88
CA LYS A 4 -25.39 -16.93 10.23
C LYS A 4 -25.33 -15.87 9.13
N GLY A 5 -26.11 -14.80 9.27
CA GLY A 5 -26.09 -13.66 8.37
C GLY A 5 -24.69 -13.06 8.32
N THR A 6 -23.94 -13.34 7.25
CA THR A 6 -22.71 -12.62 6.92
C THR A 6 -23.07 -11.15 6.79
N ARG A 7 -22.62 -10.32 7.73
CA ARG A 7 -22.78 -8.87 7.61
C ARG A 7 -22.01 -8.45 6.35
N PRO A 8 -22.51 -7.52 5.53
CA PRO A 8 -21.81 -7.04 4.34
C PRO A 8 -20.43 -6.39 4.65
N SER A 9 -20.07 -6.24 5.92
CA SER A 9 -18.75 -5.83 6.41
C SER A 9 -17.71 -6.97 6.45
N ASP A 10 -18.09 -8.24 6.28
CA ASP A 10 -17.18 -9.40 6.37
C ASP A 10 -16.60 -9.82 5.00
N VAL A 11 -16.89 -9.09 3.91
CA VAL A 11 -16.15 -9.26 2.64
C VAL A 11 -14.78 -8.61 2.77
N ALA A 12 -13.74 -9.45 2.86
CA ALA A 12 -12.35 -9.00 2.77
C ALA A 12 -12.18 -8.15 1.50
N GLN A 13 -11.66 -6.92 1.66
CA GLN A 13 -11.39 -6.09 0.49
C GLN A 13 -10.28 -6.75 -0.34
N PRO A 14 -10.38 -6.71 -1.68
CA PRO A 14 -9.32 -7.25 -2.53
C PRO A 14 -8.00 -6.53 -2.26
N GLU A 15 -6.94 -7.31 -2.12
CA GLU A 15 -5.57 -6.81 -1.92
C GLU A 15 -4.98 -6.29 -3.23
N TYR A 16 -5.36 -6.88 -4.36
CA TYR A 16 -4.90 -6.51 -5.69
C TYR A 16 -6.08 -6.21 -6.61
N SER A 17 -5.88 -5.30 -7.57
CA SER A 17 -6.79 -5.10 -8.71
C SER A 17 -6.64 -6.22 -9.74
N GLU A 18 -7.57 -6.29 -10.70
CA GLU A 18 -7.52 -7.23 -11.82
C GLU A 18 -6.24 -7.08 -12.68
N ASP A 19 -5.69 -5.86 -12.73
CA ASP A 19 -4.43 -5.55 -13.41
C ASP A 19 -3.18 -5.85 -12.56
N GLY A 20 -3.35 -6.39 -11.35
CA GLY A 20 -2.26 -6.74 -10.43
C GLY A 20 -1.73 -5.58 -9.57
N VAL A 21 -2.37 -4.40 -9.60
CA VAL A 21 -1.99 -3.26 -8.74
C VAL A 21 -2.33 -3.57 -7.28
N ASP A 22 -1.36 -3.38 -6.37
CA ASP A 22 -1.56 -3.51 -4.92
C ASP A 22 -2.44 -2.37 -4.37
N LEU A 23 -3.67 -2.72 -4.02
CA LEU A 23 -4.66 -1.83 -3.44
C LEU A 23 -4.42 -1.59 -1.94
N THR A 24 -3.70 -2.47 -1.25
CA THR A 24 -3.34 -2.28 0.16
C THR A 24 -2.41 -1.09 0.31
N LEU A 25 -1.39 -0.99 -0.56
CA LEU A 25 -0.46 0.13 -0.59
C LEU A 25 -1.16 1.44 -0.96
N ILE A 26 -2.05 1.42 -1.96
CA ILE A 26 -2.83 2.60 -2.35
C ILE A 26 -3.71 3.08 -1.20
N ARG A 27 -4.48 2.18 -0.57
CA ARG A 27 -5.33 2.53 0.58
C ARG A 27 -4.49 3.09 1.73
N TRP A 28 -3.32 2.50 2.00
CA TRP A 28 -2.40 3.02 3.00
C TRP A 28 -1.91 4.44 2.65
N MET A 29 -1.41 4.68 1.43
CA MET A 29 -0.96 6.02 0.99
C MET A 29 -2.07 7.08 1.08
N LEU A 30 -3.32 6.69 0.80
CA LEU A 30 -4.48 7.57 0.91
C LEU A 30 -4.90 7.85 2.36
N SER A 31 -4.55 6.97 3.29
CA SER A 31 -4.78 7.19 4.73
C SER A 31 -3.80 8.19 5.35
N LEU A 32 -2.66 8.44 4.70
CA LEU A 32 -1.65 9.40 5.14
C LEU A 32 -2.07 10.85 4.89
N ARG A 33 -1.59 11.76 5.74
CA ARG A 33 -1.64 13.20 5.47
C ARG A 33 -0.73 13.57 4.30
N ALA A 34 -0.95 14.75 3.72
CA ALA A 34 -0.23 15.18 2.53
C ALA A 34 1.29 15.23 2.74
N GLU A 35 1.74 15.71 3.91
CA GLU A 35 3.13 15.79 4.31
C GLU A 35 3.77 14.41 4.53
N GLU A 36 3.02 13.46 5.11
CA GLU A 36 3.47 12.09 5.34
C GLU A 36 3.64 11.35 4.02
N ARG A 37 2.67 11.51 3.11
CA ARG A 37 2.73 10.94 1.77
C ARG A 37 3.95 11.44 1.00
N LEU A 38 4.24 12.74 1.09
CA LEU A 38 5.40 13.35 0.46
C LEU A 38 6.72 12.77 1.02
N ASN A 39 6.82 12.62 2.34
CA ASN A 39 8.00 12.04 2.98
C ASN A 39 8.24 10.60 2.53
N VAL A 40 7.19 9.76 2.48
CA VAL A 40 7.29 8.39 1.99
C VAL A 40 7.77 8.35 0.54
N LEU A 41 7.18 9.15 -0.34
CA LEU A 41 7.57 9.23 -1.76
C LEU A 41 9.04 9.63 -1.93
N GLN A 42 9.51 10.62 -1.15
CA GLN A 42 10.91 11.04 -1.19
C GLN A 42 11.87 9.94 -0.73
N GLN A 43 11.51 9.20 0.33
CA GLN A 43 12.29 8.06 0.79
C GLN A 43 12.34 6.95 -0.26
N THR A 44 11.22 6.60 -0.87
CA THR A 44 11.17 5.60 -1.95
C THR A 44 12.04 6.00 -3.13
N VAL A 45 11.95 7.27 -3.58
CA VAL A 45 12.80 7.77 -4.68
C VAL A 45 14.29 7.68 -4.32
N ARG A 46 14.66 8.04 -3.08
CA ARG A 46 16.05 7.92 -2.60
C ARG A 46 16.50 6.46 -2.63
N SER A 47 15.75 5.53 -2.06
CA SER A 47 16.11 4.11 -2.04
C SER A 47 16.26 3.52 -3.45
N LEU A 48 15.43 3.96 -4.40
CA LEU A 48 15.57 3.56 -5.80
C LEU A 48 16.83 4.15 -6.45
N ALA A 49 17.18 5.39 -6.12
CA ALA A 49 18.42 6.01 -6.59
C ALA A 49 19.66 5.30 -6.01
N GLU A 50 19.66 5.00 -4.71
CA GLU A 50 20.72 4.22 -4.04
C GLU A 50 20.88 2.83 -4.68
N LEU A 51 19.78 2.12 -4.93
CA LEU A 51 19.79 0.83 -5.60
C LEU A 51 20.35 0.92 -7.04
N ARG A 52 19.96 1.96 -7.78
CA ARG A 52 20.48 2.21 -9.14
C ARG A 52 21.97 2.49 -9.14
N ASP A 53 22.43 3.31 -8.19
CA ASP A 53 23.81 3.77 -8.12
C ASP A 53 24.75 2.72 -7.50
N GLY A 54 24.19 1.61 -6.99
CA GLY A 54 24.94 0.53 -6.36
C GLY A 54 25.43 0.88 -4.95
N ASP A 55 24.97 1.99 -4.40
CA ASP A 55 25.39 2.55 -3.12
C ASP A 55 24.46 2.05 -2.01
N LEU A 56 24.36 0.71 -1.88
CA LEU A 56 23.76 0.11 -0.69
C LEU A 56 24.77 0.26 0.45
N ASN A 57 24.78 1.42 1.10
CA ASN A 57 25.56 1.62 2.32
C ASN A 57 25.01 0.65 3.40
N PRO A 58 25.81 -0.33 3.88
CA PRO A 58 25.38 -1.27 4.92
C PRO A 58 25.21 -0.61 6.29
#